data_AF-A0AB73K3U7-F1
#
_entry.id   AF-A0AB73K3U7-F1
#
_cell.length_a   1.000
_cell.length_b   1.000
_cell.length_c   1.000
_cell.angle_alpha   90.00
_cell.angle_beta   90.00
_cell.angle_gamma   90.00
#
_symmetry.space_group_name_H-M   'P 1'
#
loop_
_entity.id
_entity.type
_entity.pdbx_description
1 polymer ?
#
loop_
_entity_poly.entity_id
_entity_poly.type
_entity_poly.pdbx_seq_one_letter_code
_entity_poly.pdbx_strand_id
1 'polypeptide(L)'
;MIKKITLLVYLIILIEVILKFIGYYSNEWLIIKGFYINYEAGFIRRGLFGSILFFLANNTPIIEPFKFQLIFEIILIILLMYFIIKEFYINKLEPYILFGSFMLINVIAYKMFFTLDVLLIIYFLFQLYVINKIKAFKLKIVICNLMSIFMILIHEAYFVFTFFPLLYCLNIANLNSVSIKKISLLIPSFFVFLLVGICFNGSNKDINIIINSWNKFGTDHLNSIKELYWVFNSTDEVIMWKIPIFKKHPIYLLGFFLNTCLIFLSMFIYLKKNFRLKSNNIFSFLACQYIAILLICLIAVDYVRWFWLSNIITLFTLVQVNSSNSFFKSINISIPAKVCALNKYIILFIGLPLGGSWSPTQFIHTMPIKHLFDFGNRILLYFS
;
A
#
# COMPACT_ATOMS: atom_id res chain seq x y z
N MET A 1 3.72 -5.94 -33.91
CA MET A 1 4.88 -6.52 -33.22
C MET A 1 4.99 -6.05 -31.76
N ILE A 2 5.07 -4.74 -31.50
CA ILE A 2 5.26 -4.16 -30.15
C ILE A 2 4.22 -4.64 -29.12
N LYS A 3 2.91 -4.61 -29.43
CA LYS A 3 1.85 -5.11 -28.52
C LYS A 3 2.04 -6.58 -28.09
N LYS A 4 2.56 -7.43 -28.99
CA LYS A 4 2.79 -8.85 -28.71
C LYS A 4 4.01 -9.05 -27.79
N ILE A 5 5.07 -8.25 -27.98
CA ILE A 5 6.26 -8.26 -27.11
C ILE A 5 5.87 -7.80 -25.70
N THR A 6 5.07 -6.73 -25.59
CA THR A 6 4.62 -6.23 -24.29
C THR A 6 3.75 -7.27 -23.56
N LEU A 7 2.86 -7.97 -24.28
CA LEU A 7 2.04 -9.04 -23.70
C LEU A 7 2.90 -10.23 -23.23
N LEU A 8 3.91 -10.62 -24.00
CA LEU A 8 4.85 -11.68 -23.64
C LEU A 8 5.64 -11.31 -22.38
N VAL A 9 6.18 -10.10 -22.32
CA VAL A 9 6.84 -9.53 -21.14
C VAL A 9 5.93 -9.61 -19.91
N TYR A 10 4.65 -9.29 -20.07
CA TYR A 10 3.67 -9.34 -18.97
C TYR A 10 3.34 -10.76 -18.53
N LEU A 11 3.23 -11.70 -19.46
CA LEU A 11 3.02 -13.11 -19.14
C LEU A 11 4.22 -13.69 -18.38
N ILE A 12 5.44 -13.35 -18.81
CA ILE A 12 6.69 -13.77 -18.16
C ILE A 12 6.74 -13.30 -16.71
N ILE A 13 6.45 -12.01 -16.49
CA ILE A 13 6.39 -11.44 -15.14
C ILE A 13 5.34 -12.19 -14.31
N LEU A 14 4.13 -12.40 -14.83
CA LEU A 14 3.07 -13.14 -14.12
C LEU A 14 3.48 -14.58 -13.76
N ILE A 15 4.21 -15.28 -14.65
CA ILE A 15 4.70 -16.63 -14.38
C ILE A 15 5.77 -16.60 -13.28
N GLU A 16 6.75 -15.69 -13.35
CA GLU A 16 7.78 -15.55 -12.30
C GLU A 16 7.16 -15.23 -10.94
N VAL A 17 6.11 -14.42 -10.96
CA VAL A 17 5.27 -14.08 -9.81
C VAL A 17 4.65 -15.32 -9.19
N ILE A 18 4.01 -16.18 -9.99
CA ILE A 18 3.38 -17.41 -9.53
C ILE A 18 4.43 -18.42 -9.04
N LEU A 19 5.56 -18.56 -9.73
CA LEU A 19 6.64 -19.46 -9.34
C LEU A 19 7.28 -19.04 -8.01
N LYS A 20 7.52 -17.74 -7.83
CA LYS A 20 7.93 -17.19 -6.53
C LYS A 20 6.85 -17.46 -5.48
N PHE A 21 5.57 -17.27 -5.84
CA PHE A 21 4.43 -17.54 -4.96
C PHE A 21 4.44 -18.97 -4.40
N ILE A 22 4.71 -19.95 -5.25
CA ILE A 22 4.80 -21.38 -4.89
C ILE A 22 6.03 -21.67 -4.01
N GLY A 23 7.14 -20.96 -4.21
CA GLY A 23 8.34 -21.07 -3.37
C GLY A 23 8.21 -20.50 -1.95
N TYR A 24 7.04 -19.94 -1.56
CA TYR A 24 6.79 -19.36 -0.22
C TYR A 24 6.13 -20.29 0.79
N TYR A 25 5.79 -21.52 0.44
CA TYR A 25 5.08 -22.43 1.34
C TYR A 25 5.97 -23.01 2.46
N SER A 26 6.91 -22.24 3.02
CA SER A 26 7.33 -22.45 4.41
C SER A 26 6.32 -21.74 5.32
N ASN A 27 5.57 -22.52 6.10
CA ASN A 27 4.46 -22.03 6.93
C ASN A 27 4.83 -20.84 7.83
N GLU A 28 6.09 -20.71 8.26
CA GLU A 28 6.58 -19.63 9.11
C GLU A 28 6.57 -18.24 8.45
N TRP A 29 6.82 -18.16 7.13
CA TRP A 29 6.89 -16.89 6.40
C TRP A 29 5.52 -16.31 6.06
N LEU A 30 4.46 -17.14 6.19
CA LEU A 30 3.08 -16.76 5.97
C LEU A 30 2.41 -16.22 7.24
N ILE A 31 3.11 -16.19 8.38
CA ILE A 31 2.57 -15.65 9.64
C ILE A 31 2.83 -14.15 9.73
N ILE A 32 1.75 -13.37 9.69
CA ILE A 32 1.78 -11.91 9.74
C ILE A 32 1.51 -11.48 11.18
N LYS A 33 2.62 -11.25 11.87
CA LYS A 33 2.72 -10.94 13.30
C LYS A 33 1.76 -9.83 13.73
N GLY A 34 1.57 -8.82 12.88
CA GLY A 34 0.66 -7.69 13.14
C GLY A 34 -0.80 -8.10 13.36
N PHE A 35 -1.25 -9.24 12.84
CA PHE A 35 -2.60 -9.76 13.07
C PHE A 35 -2.82 -10.33 14.47
N TYR A 36 -1.75 -10.65 15.21
CA TYR A 36 -1.86 -11.24 16.55
C TYR A 36 -1.77 -10.21 17.67
N ILE A 37 -1.63 -8.92 17.35
CA ILE A 37 -1.73 -7.85 18.34
C ILE A 37 -3.19 -7.76 18.78
N ASN A 38 -3.45 -7.94 20.07
CA ASN A 38 -4.78 -7.92 20.66
C ASN A 38 -4.82 -7.02 21.91
N TYR A 39 -6.00 -6.88 22.53
CA TYR A 39 -6.23 -6.02 23.69
C TYR A 39 -6.13 -6.72 25.06
N GLU A 40 -5.56 -7.93 25.14
CA GLU A 40 -5.38 -8.64 26.41
C GLU A 40 -4.43 -7.90 27.37
N ALA A 41 -3.49 -7.11 26.83
CA ALA A 41 -2.62 -6.23 27.59
C ALA A 41 -3.22 -4.81 27.82
N GLY A 42 -4.49 -4.60 27.46
CA GLY A 42 -5.13 -3.29 27.40
C GLY A 42 -5.19 -2.71 25.98
N PHE A 43 -5.69 -1.49 25.84
CA PHE A 43 -5.84 -0.86 24.52
C PHE A 43 -4.47 -0.47 23.93
N ILE A 44 -4.15 -1.06 22.77
CA ILE A 44 -2.86 -0.90 22.09
C ILE A 44 -3.07 -0.67 20.59
N ARG A 45 -2.26 0.18 19.96
CA ARG A 45 -2.28 0.41 18.52
C ARG A 45 -2.23 -0.90 17.73
N ARG A 46 -3.04 -1.01 16.67
CA ARG A 46 -3.23 -2.20 15.80
C ARG A 46 -3.95 -3.40 16.46
N GLY A 47 -4.42 -3.25 17.70
CA GLY A 47 -4.98 -4.38 18.47
C GLY A 47 -6.38 -4.86 18.06
N LEU A 48 -7.12 -4.14 17.20
CA LEU A 48 -8.52 -4.49 16.94
C LEU A 48 -8.65 -5.81 16.17
N PHE A 49 -7.85 -6.02 15.12
CA PHE A 49 -7.94 -7.23 14.31
C PHE A 49 -7.61 -8.48 15.13
N GLY A 50 -6.51 -8.46 15.88
CA GLY A 50 -6.13 -9.60 16.71
C GLY A 50 -7.11 -9.84 17.85
N SER A 51 -7.77 -8.79 18.38
CA SER A 51 -8.84 -8.98 19.37
C SER A 51 -10.07 -9.67 18.78
N ILE A 52 -10.46 -9.31 17.54
CA ILE A 52 -11.55 -10.01 16.83
C ILE A 52 -11.15 -11.46 16.58
N LEU A 53 -9.94 -11.72 16.08
CA LEU A 53 -9.44 -13.06 15.82
C LEU A 53 -9.39 -13.90 17.10
N PHE A 54 -8.91 -13.31 18.20
CA PHE A 54 -8.82 -13.96 19.51
C PHE A 54 -10.20 -14.30 20.07
N PHE A 55 -11.15 -13.37 19.95
CA PHE A 55 -12.54 -13.60 20.34
C PHE A 55 -13.15 -14.75 19.54
N LEU A 56 -12.95 -14.79 18.22
CA LEU A 56 -13.45 -15.88 17.38
C LEU A 56 -12.83 -17.22 17.79
N ALA A 57 -11.51 -17.28 17.93
CA ALA A 57 -10.80 -18.49 18.31
C ALA A 57 -11.23 -19.04 19.69
N ASN A 58 -11.53 -18.17 20.66
CA ASN A 58 -12.03 -18.58 21.98
C ASN A 58 -13.45 -19.17 21.93
N ASN A 59 -14.31 -18.60 21.10
CA ASN A 59 -15.73 -18.97 21.07
C ASN A 59 -16.05 -20.06 20.04
N THR A 60 -15.10 -20.38 19.15
CA THR A 60 -15.30 -21.40 18.12
C THR A 60 -14.12 -22.37 18.09
N PRO A 61 -14.27 -23.59 18.66
CA PRO A 61 -13.17 -24.56 18.76
C PRO A 61 -12.67 -25.08 17.40
N ILE A 62 -13.37 -24.75 16.31
CA ILE A 62 -13.01 -25.11 14.93
C ILE A 62 -12.03 -24.09 14.32
N ILE A 63 -12.02 -22.85 14.80
CA ILE A 63 -11.19 -21.78 14.21
C ILE A 63 -9.80 -21.84 14.82
N GLU A 64 -8.91 -22.55 14.15
CA GLU A 64 -7.47 -22.41 14.37
C GLU A 64 -6.99 -21.05 13.81
N PRO A 65 -6.46 -20.13 14.65
CA PRO A 65 -6.14 -18.76 14.24
C PRO A 65 -5.21 -18.68 13.02
N PHE A 66 -4.24 -19.59 12.94
CA PHE A 66 -3.27 -19.63 11.85
C PHE A 66 -3.92 -20.01 10.51
N LYS A 67 -4.72 -21.09 10.49
CA LYS A 67 -5.46 -21.49 9.29
C LYS A 67 -6.45 -20.40 8.85
N PHE A 68 -7.11 -19.75 9.81
CA PHE A 68 -8.00 -18.64 9.53
C PHE A 68 -7.26 -17.50 8.83
N GLN A 69 -6.11 -17.06 9.38
CA GLN A 69 -5.29 -16.04 8.75
C GLN A 69 -4.94 -16.44 7.31
N LEU A 70 -4.40 -17.64 7.10
CA LEU A 70 -3.96 -18.07 5.76
C LEU A 70 -5.10 -18.02 4.74
N ILE A 71 -6.28 -18.54 5.10
CA ILE A 71 -7.46 -18.52 4.24
C ILE A 71 -7.91 -17.08 3.98
N PHE A 72 -7.95 -16.25 5.02
CA PHE A 72 -8.32 -14.84 4.92
C PHE A 72 -7.38 -14.08 3.96
N GLU A 73 -6.09 -14.33 4.03
CA GLU A 73 -5.08 -13.72 3.16
C GLU A 73 -5.23 -14.14 1.70
N ILE A 74 -5.45 -15.43 1.45
CA ILE A 74 -5.71 -15.94 0.10
C ILE A 74 -6.96 -15.25 -0.48
N ILE A 75 -8.04 -15.13 0.30
CA ILE A 75 -9.26 -14.44 -0.11
C ILE A 75 -8.97 -12.97 -0.45
N LEU A 76 -8.22 -12.26 0.41
CA LEU A 76 -7.86 -10.86 0.18
C LEU A 76 -7.04 -10.66 -1.10
N ILE A 77 -6.07 -11.54 -1.37
CA ILE A 77 -5.25 -11.48 -2.60
C ILE A 77 -6.13 -11.74 -3.83
N ILE A 78 -6.99 -12.77 -3.80
CA ILE A 78 -7.92 -13.07 -4.90
C ILE A 78 -8.85 -11.88 -5.16
N LEU A 79 -9.41 -11.27 -4.11
CA LEU A 79 -10.24 -10.08 -4.23
C LEU A 79 -9.48 -8.91 -4.84
N LEU A 80 -8.23 -8.67 -4.42
CA LEU A 80 -7.42 -7.57 -4.95
C LEU A 80 -7.15 -7.77 -6.44
N MET A 81 -6.74 -8.99 -6.82
CA MET A 81 -6.50 -9.34 -8.22
C MET A 81 -7.78 -9.21 -9.05
N TYR A 82 -8.92 -9.66 -8.52
CA TYR A 82 -10.22 -9.49 -9.16
C TYR A 82 -10.52 -8.00 -9.42
N PHE A 83 -10.36 -7.13 -8.42
CA PHE A 83 -10.61 -5.69 -8.59
C PHE A 83 -9.63 -5.03 -9.56
N ILE A 84 -8.34 -5.38 -9.53
CA ILE A 84 -7.35 -4.88 -10.49
C ILE A 84 -7.77 -5.29 -11.91
N ILE A 85 -8.03 -6.58 -12.17
CA ILE A 85 -8.40 -7.07 -13.49
C ILE A 85 -9.69 -6.42 -13.98
N LYS A 86 -10.72 -6.40 -13.12
CA LYS A 86 -12.04 -5.82 -13.42
C LYS A 86 -11.92 -4.35 -13.78
N GLU A 87 -11.27 -3.53 -12.96
CA GLU A 87 -11.22 -2.09 -13.21
C GLU A 87 -10.33 -1.73 -14.41
N PHE A 88 -9.23 -2.45 -14.63
CA PHE A 88 -8.42 -2.27 -15.84
C PHE A 88 -9.19 -2.64 -17.10
N TYR A 89 -9.98 -3.71 -17.07
CA TYR A 89 -10.82 -4.13 -18.19
C TYR A 89 -11.96 -3.12 -18.46
N ILE A 90 -12.75 -2.79 -17.45
CA ILE A 90 -13.93 -1.91 -17.58
C ILE A 90 -13.50 -0.50 -18.01
N ASN A 91 -12.44 0.05 -17.40
CA ASN A 91 -11.99 1.42 -17.70
C ASN A 91 -10.95 1.47 -18.85
N LYS A 92 -10.66 0.33 -19.51
CA LYS A 92 -9.68 0.21 -20.60
C LYS A 92 -8.32 0.81 -20.25
N LEU A 93 -7.88 0.62 -19.01
CA LEU A 93 -6.61 1.15 -18.51
C LEU A 93 -5.45 0.39 -19.13
N GLU A 94 -4.39 1.10 -19.51
CA GLU A 94 -3.21 0.42 -20.03
C GLU A 94 -2.46 -0.29 -18.88
N PRO A 95 -2.19 -1.61 -18.96
CA PRO A 95 -1.64 -2.39 -17.84
C PRO A 95 -0.17 -2.07 -17.53
N TYR A 96 0.54 -1.32 -18.39
CA TYR A 96 1.98 -1.10 -18.27
C TYR A 96 2.44 -0.47 -16.95
N ILE A 97 1.57 0.28 -16.29
CA ILE A 97 1.89 0.89 -14.99
C ILE A 97 2.10 -0.16 -13.90
N LEU A 98 1.41 -1.30 -13.96
CA LEU A 98 1.50 -2.38 -12.96
C LEU A 98 2.91 -2.99 -12.91
N PHE A 99 3.68 -2.80 -13.97
CA PHE A 99 5.05 -3.29 -14.11
C PHE A 99 6.09 -2.34 -13.52
N GLY A 100 5.69 -1.17 -13.03
CA GLY A 100 6.61 -0.32 -12.27
C GLY A 100 7.03 -0.99 -10.97
N SER A 101 8.28 -0.75 -10.56
CA SER A 101 8.77 -1.18 -9.25
C SER A 101 7.97 -0.57 -8.09
N PHE A 102 7.29 0.56 -8.33
CA PHE A 102 6.39 1.24 -7.39
C PHE A 102 4.94 0.74 -7.45
N MET A 103 4.68 -0.35 -8.18
CA MET A 103 3.36 -0.99 -8.33
C MET A 103 3.47 -2.49 -7.99
N LEU A 104 2.94 -3.38 -8.84
CA LEU A 104 2.73 -4.79 -8.49
C LEU A 104 4.03 -5.60 -8.59
N ILE A 105 4.90 -5.30 -9.57
CA ILE A 105 6.11 -6.10 -9.84
C ILE A 105 6.98 -6.29 -8.60
N ASN A 106 7.26 -5.22 -7.87
CA ASN A 106 8.26 -5.25 -6.82
C ASN A 106 7.73 -5.91 -5.54
N VAL A 107 6.44 -5.68 -5.27
CA VAL A 107 5.70 -6.38 -4.21
C VAL A 107 5.84 -7.89 -4.40
N ILE A 108 5.67 -8.37 -5.63
CA ILE A 108 5.82 -9.79 -5.89
C ILE A 108 7.29 -10.21 -5.92
N ALA A 109 8.13 -9.49 -6.66
CA ALA A 109 9.51 -9.89 -6.93
C ALA A 109 10.33 -10.04 -5.65
N TYR A 110 9.99 -9.26 -4.62
CA TYR A 110 10.68 -9.22 -3.33
C TYR A 110 9.90 -9.83 -2.20
N LYS A 111 8.93 -10.71 -2.49
CA LYS A 111 8.29 -11.49 -1.42
C LYS A 111 7.50 -10.60 -0.44
N MET A 112 7.11 -9.41 -0.87
CA MET A 112 6.59 -8.33 -0.04
C MET A 112 5.05 -8.27 -0.08
N PHE A 113 4.37 -9.43 -0.08
CA PHE A 113 2.92 -9.45 0.06
C PHE A 113 2.54 -9.10 1.50
N PHE A 114 2.32 -7.81 1.74
CA PHE A 114 1.90 -7.30 3.04
C PHE A 114 0.38 -7.41 3.14
N THR A 115 -0.13 -8.45 3.81
CA THR A 115 -1.57 -8.74 3.80
C THR A 115 -2.39 -7.69 4.54
N LEU A 116 -1.81 -7.06 5.57
CA LEU A 116 -2.39 -5.88 6.19
C LEU A 116 -2.63 -4.75 5.18
N ASP A 117 -1.73 -4.52 4.22
CA ASP A 117 -1.93 -3.50 3.19
C ASP A 117 -2.94 -3.91 2.14
N VAL A 118 -2.95 -5.20 1.77
CA VAL A 118 -4.00 -5.73 0.89
C VAL A 118 -5.36 -5.53 1.55
N LEU A 119 -5.48 -5.80 2.86
CA LEU A 119 -6.67 -5.50 3.65
C LEU A 119 -7.00 -4.01 3.60
N LEU A 120 -6.02 -3.11 3.79
CA LEU A 120 -6.23 -1.66 3.68
C LEU A 120 -6.82 -1.26 2.32
N ILE A 121 -6.30 -1.81 1.23
CA ILE A 121 -6.76 -1.53 -0.13
C ILE A 121 -8.19 -2.07 -0.34
N ILE A 122 -8.45 -3.33 0.01
CA ILE A 122 -9.78 -3.94 -0.13
C ILE A 122 -10.82 -3.19 0.72
N TYR A 123 -10.46 -2.85 1.95
CA TYR A 123 -11.32 -2.09 2.84
C TYR A 123 -11.59 -0.69 2.29
N PHE A 124 -10.58 -0.02 1.74
CA PHE A 124 -10.74 1.27 1.07
C PHE A 124 -11.68 1.18 -0.14
N LEU A 125 -11.53 0.16 -0.99
CA LEU A 125 -12.45 -0.07 -2.12
C LEU A 125 -13.89 -0.27 -1.66
N PHE A 126 -14.08 -1.05 -0.60
CA PHE A 126 -15.39 -1.22 0.03
C PHE A 126 -15.94 0.09 0.59
N GLN A 127 -15.11 0.90 1.26
CA GLN A 127 -15.49 2.21 1.76
C GLN A 127 -15.93 3.15 0.63
N LEU A 128 -15.20 3.19 -0.49
CA LEU A 128 -15.58 3.98 -1.67
C LEU A 128 -16.93 3.52 -2.24
N TYR A 129 -17.14 2.21 -2.35
CA TYR A 129 -18.40 1.65 -2.82
C TYR A 129 -19.58 2.09 -1.93
N VAL A 130 -19.44 1.99 -0.61
CA VAL A 130 -20.48 2.37 0.36
C VAL A 130 -20.77 3.88 0.28
N ILE A 131 -19.72 4.73 0.30
CA ILE A 131 -19.87 6.19 0.23
C ILE A 131 -20.58 6.63 -1.07
N ASN A 132 -20.31 5.94 -2.18
CA ASN A 132 -20.94 6.22 -3.47
C ASN A 132 -22.43 5.84 -3.52
N LYS A 133 -22.89 4.90 -2.69
CA LYS A 133 -24.30 4.47 -2.62
C LYS A 133 -25.17 5.35 -1.72
N ILE A 134 -24.57 5.98 -0.72
CA ILE A 134 -25.29 6.87 0.20
C ILE A 134 -25.68 8.16 -0.54
N LYS A 135 -26.93 8.63 -0.39
CA LYS A 135 -27.34 9.93 -0.96
C LYS A 135 -27.11 11.08 0.01
N ALA A 136 -27.45 10.88 1.29
CA ALA A 136 -27.37 11.91 2.32
C ALA A 136 -25.92 12.25 2.68
N PHE A 137 -25.52 13.50 2.44
CA PHE A 137 -24.14 13.96 2.64
C PHE A 137 -23.65 13.81 4.09
N LYS A 138 -24.48 14.16 5.08
CA LYS A 138 -24.15 14.00 6.51
C LYS A 138 -23.88 12.52 6.85
N LEU A 139 -24.70 11.61 6.34
CA LEU A 139 -24.52 10.18 6.55
C LEU A 139 -23.23 9.67 5.88
N LYS A 140 -22.86 10.18 4.69
CA LYS A 140 -21.55 9.87 4.06
C LYS A 140 -20.39 10.19 4.99
N ILE A 141 -20.40 11.37 5.61
CA ILE A 141 -19.33 11.81 6.51
C ILE A 141 -19.25 10.91 7.74
N VAL A 142 -20.41 10.59 8.34
CA VAL A 142 -20.48 9.71 9.52
C VAL A 142 -19.93 8.33 9.19
N ILE A 143 -20.41 7.71 8.11
CA ILE A 143 -19.95 6.38 7.68
C ILE A 143 -18.47 6.40 7.29
N CYS A 144 -18.02 7.45 6.59
CA CYS A 144 -16.61 7.61 6.24
C CYS A 144 -15.73 7.62 7.49
N ASN A 145 -16.05 8.45 8.50
CA ASN A 145 -15.29 8.50 9.74
C ASN A 145 -15.35 7.19 10.53
N LEU A 146 -16.52 6.55 10.66
CA LEU A 146 -16.65 5.28 11.39
C LEU A 146 -15.81 4.18 10.73
N MET A 147 -15.85 4.06 9.41
CA MET A 147 -15.03 3.10 8.68
C MET A 147 -13.54 3.41 8.78
N SER A 148 -13.15 4.68 8.69
CA SER A 148 -11.76 5.09 8.88
C SER A 148 -11.27 4.81 10.29
N ILE A 149 -12.07 5.09 11.34
CA ILE A 149 -11.76 4.77 12.74
C ILE A 149 -11.55 3.27 12.90
N PHE A 150 -12.47 2.45 12.39
CA PHE A 150 -12.36 0.99 12.43
C PHE A 150 -11.03 0.52 11.83
N MET A 151 -10.67 1.04 10.65
CA MET A 151 -9.43 0.63 9.99
C MET A 151 -8.17 1.22 10.64
N ILE A 152 -8.23 2.42 11.24
CA ILE A 152 -7.13 2.99 12.03
C ILE A 152 -6.79 2.08 13.22
N LEU A 153 -7.81 1.51 13.87
CA LEU A 153 -7.61 0.61 15.01
C LEU A 153 -6.99 -0.73 14.62
N ILE A 154 -7.12 -1.14 13.35
CA ILE A 154 -6.43 -2.30 12.78
C ILE A 154 -5.03 -1.92 12.30
N HIS A 155 -4.92 -0.83 11.54
CA HIS A 155 -3.65 -0.29 11.07
C HIS A 155 -3.78 1.21 10.74
N GLU A 156 -3.10 2.01 11.54
CA GLU A 156 -3.08 3.47 11.50
C GLU A 156 -2.60 4.05 10.16
N ALA A 157 -1.75 3.31 9.43
CA ALA A 157 -1.28 3.71 8.09
C ALA A 157 -2.45 3.93 7.12
N TYR A 158 -3.60 3.30 7.36
CA TYR A 158 -4.82 3.55 6.60
C TYR A 158 -5.10 5.03 6.42
N PHE A 159 -5.09 5.78 7.52
CA PHE A 159 -5.49 7.17 7.52
C PHE A 159 -4.51 8.02 6.72
N VAL A 160 -3.20 7.76 6.86
CA VAL A 160 -2.18 8.53 6.14
C VAL A 160 -2.36 8.45 4.63
N PHE A 161 -2.62 7.26 4.09
CA PHE A 161 -2.75 7.09 2.65
C PHE A 161 -4.16 7.41 2.13
N THR A 162 -5.21 7.20 2.92
CA THR A 162 -6.60 7.41 2.48
C THR A 162 -7.16 8.79 2.79
N PHE A 163 -6.51 9.60 3.63
CA PHE A 163 -7.02 10.94 4.02
C PHE A 163 -7.38 11.81 2.81
N PHE A 164 -6.41 12.06 1.92
CA PHE A 164 -6.66 12.86 0.72
C PHE A 164 -7.64 12.19 -0.27
N PRO A 165 -7.52 10.88 -0.57
CA PRO A 165 -8.51 10.14 -1.35
C PRO A 165 -9.95 10.28 -0.86
N LEU A 166 -10.17 10.16 0.44
CA LEU A 166 -11.49 10.28 1.03
C LEU A 166 -12.03 11.70 0.98
N LEU A 167 -11.18 12.69 1.26
CA LEU A 167 -11.55 14.09 1.04
C LEU A 167 -11.91 14.38 -0.43
N TYR A 168 -11.18 13.76 -1.35
CA TYR A 168 -11.44 13.87 -2.79
C TYR A 168 -12.76 13.21 -3.20
N CYS A 169 -13.11 12.06 -2.61
CA CYS A 169 -14.38 11.37 -2.86
C CYS A 169 -15.59 12.03 -2.19
N LEU A 170 -15.41 12.63 -1.01
CA LEU A 170 -16.47 13.37 -0.30
C LEU A 170 -16.81 14.73 -0.93
N ASN A 171 -16.22 15.08 -2.08
CA ASN A 171 -16.25 16.43 -2.63
C ASN A 171 -17.65 17.07 -2.61
N ILE A 172 -17.75 18.18 -1.88
CA ILE A 172 -18.92 19.05 -1.84
C ILE A 172 -18.88 19.91 -3.10
N ALA A 173 -19.82 19.70 -4.02
CA ALA A 173 -19.92 20.43 -5.29
C ALA A 173 -19.96 21.96 -5.15
N ASN A 174 -20.27 22.49 -3.95
CA ASN A 174 -20.54 23.92 -3.71
C ASN A 174 -19.51 24.66 -2.82
N LEU A 175 -18.39 24.04 -2.43
CA LEU A 175 -17.36 24.73 -1.65
C LEU A 175 -16.09 24.91 -2.49
N ASN A 176 -15.70 26.17 -2.70
CA ASN A 176 -14.46 26.54 -3.38
C ASN A 176 -13.22 25.82 -2.81
N SER A 177 -12.18 25.73 -3.64
CA SER A 177 -10.90 25.04 -3.43
C SER A 177 -10.42 25.02 -1.97
N VAL A 178 -10.02 23.85 -1.48
CA VAL A 178 -9.50 23.55 -0.12
C VAL A 178 -9.87 24.60 0.94
N SER A 179 -11.17 24.80 1.17
CA SER A 179 -11.56 25.49 2.38
C SER A 179 -11.19 24.59 3.57
N ILE A 180 -10.66 25.16 4.65
CA ILE A 180 -10.39 24.48 5.93
C ILE A 180 -11.61 23.66 6.39
N LYS A 181 -12.83 24.09 6.01
CA LYS A 181 -14.10 23.38 6.23
C LYS A 181 -14.19 21.99 5.58
N LYS A 182 -13.42 21.70 4.53
CA LYS A 182 -13.36 20.35 3.91
C LYS A 182 -12.46 19.42 4.72
N ILE A 183 -11.32 19.93 5.20
CA ILE A 183 -10.40 19.18 6.07
C ILE A 183 -11.13 18.79 7.37
N SER A 184 -12.00 19.67 7.89
CA SER A 184 -12.75 19.39 9.11
C SER A 184 -13.72 18.21 9.03
N LEU A 185 -14.06 17.72 7.82
CA LEU A 185 -14.99 16.60 7.64
C LEU A 185 -14.46 15.28 8.21
N LEU A 186 -13.13 15.13 8.30
CA LEU A 186 -12.47 13.93 8.81
C LEU A 186 -11.83 14.14 10.19
N ILE A 187 -12.17 15.22 10.91
CA ILE A 187 -11.65 15.48 12.26
C ILE A 187 -11.84 14.29 13.22
N PRO A 188 -13.01 13.62 13.28
CA PRO A 188 -13.19 12.50 14.21
C PRO A 188 -12.17 11.37 13.98
N SER A 189 -11.99 10.93 12.74
CA SER A 189 -10.99 9.90 12.41
C SER A 189 -9.55 10.41 12.56
N PHE A 190 -9.27 11.68 12.25
CA PHE A 190 -7.98 12.31 12.51
C PHE A 190 -7.62 12.30 14.01
N PHE A 191 -8.57 12.61 14.89
CA PHE A 191 -8.35 12.62 16.33
C PHE A 191 -8.05 11.21 16.85
N VAL A 192 -8.79 10.20 16.38
CA VAL A 192 -8.48 8.80 16.72
C VAL A 192 -7.10 8.39 16.19
N PHE A 193 -6.74 8.77 14.97
CA PHE A 193 -5.41 8.53 14.41
C PHE A 193 -4.31 9.12 15.29
N LEU A 194 -4.46 10.38 15.75
CA LEU A 194 -3.51 11.01 16.65
C LEU A 194 -3.43 10.31 18.01
N LEU A 195 -4.59 10.00 18.63
CA LEU A 195 -4.63 9.29 19.92
C LEU A 195 -3.93 7.94 19.84
N VAL A 196 -4.25 7.14 18.81
CA VAL A 196 -3.65 5.82 18.60
C VAL A 196 -2.15 5.93 18.34
N GLY A 197 -1.71 6.90 17.53
CA GLY A 197 -0.29 7.06 17.18
C GLY A 197 0.58 7.66 18.28
N ILE A 198 0.02 8.48 19.17
CA ILE A 198 0.78 9.19 20.21
C ILE A 198 0.66 8.48 21.56
N CYS A 199 -0.54 8.09 21.97
CA CYS A 199 -0.81 7.65 23.34
C CYS A 199 -0.76 6.13 23.54
N PHE A 200 -0.98 5.34 22.48
CA PHE A 200 -1.23 3.89 22.61
C PHE A 200 -0.21 3.03 21.86
N ASN A 201 1.06 3.41 21.88
CA ASN A 201 2.11 2.67 21.17
C ASN A 201 2.42 1.29 21.77
N GLY A 202 2.00 1.01 23.01
CA GLY A 202 2.30 -0.23 23.74
C GLY A 202 3.71 -0.26 24.33
N SER A 203 4.00 -1.29 25.11
CA SER A 203 5.25 -1.49 25.84
C SER A 203 5.80 -2.91 25.67
N ASN A 204 7.08 -3.12 26.00
CA ASN A 204 7.67 -4.46 25.98
C ASN A 204 6.99 -5.45 26.94
N LYS A 205 6.35 -4.96 28.02
CA LYS A 205 5.59 -5.82 28.93
C LYS A 205 4.35 -6.38 28.25
N ASP A 206 3.72 -5.58 27.38
CA ASP A 206 2.49 -5.93 26.69
C ASP A 206 2.72 -7.10 25.72
N ILE A 207 3.91 -7.18 25.11
CA ILE A 207 4.29 -8.25 24.18
C ILE A 207 4.16 -9.61 24.83
N ASN A 208 4.69 -9.77 26.05
CA ASN A 208 4.64 -11.05 26.75
C ASN A 208 3.21 -11.44 27.11
N ILE A 209 2.36 -10.47 27.48
CA ILE A 209 0.94 -10.70 27.76
C ILE A 209 0.22 -11.16 26.49
N ILE A 210 0.43 -10.47 25.37
CA ILE A 210 -0.16 -10.82 24.07
C ILE A 210 0.28 -12.23 23.65
N ILE A 211 1.58 -12.54 23.68
CA ILE A 211 2.10 -13.87 23.32
C ILE A 211 1.48 -14.94 24.21
N ASN A 212 1.48 -14.72 25.52
CA ASN A 212 0.91 -15.67 26.47
C ASN A 212 -0.58 -15.91 26.25
N SER A 213 -1.33 -14.89 25.81
CA SER A 213 -2.74 -15.05 25.48
C SER A 213 -2.95 -16.08 24.36
N TRP A 214 -2.04 -16.14 23.38
CA TRP A 214 -2.14 -17.07 22.25
C TRP A 214 -1.68 -18.49 22.58
N ASN A 215 -0.96 -18.72 23.68
CA ASN A 215 -0.40 -20.04 24.05
C ASN A 215 -1.47 -21.14 24.14
N LYS A 216 -2.71 -20.78 24.48
CA LYS A 216 -3.83 -21.74 24.58
C LYS A 216 -4.24 -22.39 23.25
N PHE A 217 -3.78 -21.85 22.11
CA PHE A 217 -4.08 -22.38 20.78
C PHE A 217 -2.95 -23.21 20.19
N GLY A 218 -1.92 -23.55 20.97
CA GLY A 218 -0.78 -24.39 20.56
C GLY A 218 0.52 -23.60 20.37
N THR A 219 1.62 -24.33 20.25
CA THR A 219 2.98 -23.78 20.38
C THR A 219 3.73 -23.53 19.08
N ASP A 220 3.34 -24.20 18.00
CA ASP A 220 4.15 -24.29 16.77
C ASP A 220 4.29 -22.94 16.05
N HIS A 221 3.33 -22.03 16.25
CA HIS A 221 3.32 -20.70 15.63
C HIS A 221 3.78 -19.57 16.56
N LEU A 222 3.89 -19.82 17.88
CA LEU A 222 4.27 -18.80 18.86
C LEU A 222 5.69 -18.26 18.65
N ASN A 223 6.61 -19.09 18.17
CA ASN A 223 7.99 -18.67 17.91
C ASN A 223 8.06 -17.57 16.83
N SER A 224 7.15 -17.60 15.85
CA SER A 224 7.03 -16.53 14.86
C SER A 224 6.38 -15.26 15.43
N ILE A 225 5.45 -15.39 16.39
CA ILE A 225 4.78 -14.26 17.07
C ILE A 225 5.75 -13.52 18.02
N LYS A 226 6.76 -14.21 18.57
CA LYS A 226 7.80 -13.62 19.45
C LYS A 226 8.57 -12.45 18.83
N GLU A 227 8.59 -12.35 17.50
CA GLU A 227 9.20 -11.21 16.79
C GLU A 227 8.36 -9.92 16.81
N LEU A 228 7.20 -9.89 17.50
CA LEU A 228 6.45 -8.65 17.80
C LEU A 228 7.29 -7.56 18.48
N TYR A 229 8.44 -7.93 19.05
CA TYR A 229 9.42 -7.00 19.62
C TYR A 229 9.71 -5.78 18.73
N TRP A 230 9.81 -5.97 17.40
CA TRP A 230 10.07 -4.87 16.47
C TRP A 230 8.92 -3.86 16.36
N VAL A 231 7.69 -4.24 16.70
CA VAL A 231 6.52 -3.35 16.62
C VAL A 231 6.46 -2.38 17.80
N PHE A 232 6.96 -2.81 18.97
CA PHE A 232 6.86 -2.07 20.23
C PHE A 232 8.19 -1.47 20.69
N ASN A 233 9.32 -1.97 20.15
CA ASN A 233 10.64 -1.61 20.62
C ASN A 233 11.45 -0.80 19.60
N SER A 234 10.81 0.16 18.93
CA SER A 234 11.50 1.14 18.09
C SER A 234 12.21 2.19 18.95
N THR A 235 13.20 1.77 19.75
CA THR A 235 14.19 2.69 20.33
C THR A 235 15.16 3.21 19.27
N ASP A 236 15.25 2.51 18.15
CA ASP A 236 15.94 3.01 16.97
C ASP A 236 15.05 4.07 16.33
N GLU A 237 15.41 5.34 16.52
CA GLU A 237 14.91 6.43 15.70
C GLU A 237 15.23 6.11 14.24
N VAL A 238 14.31 5.47 13.53
CA VAL A 238 14.38 5.21 12.09
C VAL A 238 14.10 6.51 11.36
N ILE A 239 15.00 7.46 11.56
CA ILE A 239 15.00 8.73 10.88
C ILE A 239 15.84 8.56 9.63
N MET A 240 15.29 8.91 8.46
CA MET A 240 15.93 8.65 7.17
C MET A 240 17.40 9.10 7.12
N TRP A 241 17.74 10.27 7.65
CA TRP A 241 19.14 10.76 7.66
C TRP A 241 20.05 10.09 8.69
N LYS A 242 19.52 9.31 9.64
CA LYS A 242 20.29 8.49 10.58
C LYS A 242 20.63 7.11 10.03
N ILE A 243 19.99 6.68 8.94
CA ILE A 243 20.27 5.39 8.31
C ILE A 243 21.75 5.36 7.87
N PRO A 244 22.53 4.34 8.27
CA PRO A 244 23.98 4.30 8.04
C PRO A 244 24.41 4.55 6.59
N ILE A 245 23.62 4.07 5.62
CA ILE A 245 23.95 4.21 4.20
C ILE A 245 23.82 5.65 3.71
N PHE A 246 22.79 6.39 4.14
CA PHE A 246 22.62 7.80 3.80
C PHE A 246 23.59 8.69 4.56
N LYS A 247 23.92 8.35 5.81
CA LYS A 247 24.95 9.05 6.59
C LYS A 247 26.33 8.92 5.95
N LYS A 248 26.70 7.72 5.50
CA LYS A 248 27.99 7.46 4.84
C LYS A 248 28.05 8.03 3.42
N HIS A 249 26.93 8.03 2.70
CA HIS A 249 26.87 8.44 1.30
C HIS A 249 25.65 9.35 1.04
N PRO A 250 25.72 10.66 1.34
CA PRO A 250 24.61 11.60 1.15
C PRO A 250 24.06 11.67 -0.28
N ILE A 251 24.90 11.36 -1.28
CA ILE A 251 24.47 11.27 -2.69
C ILE A 251 23.33 10.26 -2.91
N TYR A 252 23.27 9.22 -2.08
CA TYR A 252 22.20 8.22 -2.12
C TYR A 252 20.86 8.78 -1.66
N LEU A 253 20.87 9.73 -0.73
CA LEU A 253 19.66 10.45 -0.33
C LEU A 253 19.14 11.33 -1.48
N LEU A 254 20.04 12.04 -2.18
CA LEU A 254 19.67 12.81 -3.37
C LEU A 254 19.07 11.88 -4.45
N GLY A 255 19.71 10.75 -4.70
CA GLY A 255 19.22 9.75 -5.64
C GLY A 255 17.84 9.21 -5.26
N PHE A 256 17.54 9.03 -3.97
CA PHE A 256 16.21 8.64 -3.50
C PHE A 256 15.14 9.67 -3.89
N PHE A 257 15.41 10.96 -3.68
CA PHE A 257 14.49 12.02 -4.06
C PHE A 257 14.33 12.16 -5.57
N LEU A 258 15.42 12.05 -6.34
CA LEU A 258 15.35 12.02 -7.80
C LEU A 258 14.49 10.86 -8.31
N ASN A 259 14.66 9.67 -7.73
CA ASN A 259 13.84 8.51 -8.07
C ASN A 259 12.36 8.72 -7.69
N THR A 260 12.09 9.32 -6.53
CA THR A 260 10.74 9.70 -6.11
C THR A 260 10.08 10.66 -7.12
N CYS A 261 10.84 11.65 -7.61
CA CYS A 261 10.38 12.56 -8.66
C CYS A 261 10.09 11.82 -9.98
N LEU A 262 10.94 10.87 -10.38
CA LEU A 262 10.71 10.06 -11.58
C LEU A 262 9.43 9.23 -11.46
N ILE A 263 9.21 8.59 -10.32
CA ILE A 263 7.97 7.84 -10.06
C ILE A 263 6.76 8.77 -10.11
N PHE A 264 6.84 9.92 -9.43
CA PHE A 264 5.78 10.92 -9.45
C PHE A 264 5.43 11.35 -10.89
N LEU A 265 6.43 11.67 -11.70
CA LEU A 265 6.24 12.07 -13.09
C LEU A 265 5.64 10.93 -13.93
N SER A 266 6.13 9.69 -13.77
CA SER A 266 5.60 8.53 -14.48
C SER A 266 4.16 8.24 -14.14
N MET A 267 3.79 8.31 -12.85
CA MET A 267 2.41 8.20 -12.39
C MET A 267 1.55 9.37 -12.88
N PHE A 268 2.06 10.60 -12.83
CA PHE A 268 1.34 11.77 -13.34
C PHE A 268 1.01 11.64 -14.83
N ILE A 269 1.99 11.24 -15.65
CA ILE A 269 1.81 11.00 -17.09
C ILE A 269 0.77 9.91 -17.33
N TYR A 270 0.87 8.80 -16.61
CA TYR A 270 -0.09 7.70 -16.71
C TYR A 270 -1.51 8.15 -16.37
N LEU A 271 -1.68 8.83 -15.24
CA LEU A 271 -2.98 9.25 -14.75
C LEU A 271 -3.59 10.33 -15.65
N LYS A 272 -2.80 11.33 -16.09
CA LYS A 272 -3.28 12.33 -17.04
C LYS A 272 -3.71 11.72 -18.36
N LYS A 273 -3.02 10.70 -18.87
CA LYS A 273 -3.44 10.01 -20.10
C LYS A 273 -4.78 9.29 -19.93
N ASN A 274 -4.96 8.53 -18.84
CA ASN A 274 -6.13 7.66 -18.67
C ASN A 274 -7.34 8.37 -18.04
N PHE A 275 -7.12 9.42 -17.24
CA PHE A 275 -8.16 10.08 -16.43
C PHE A 275 -8.33 11.57 -16.73
N ARG A 276 -7.80 12.08 -17.86
CA ARG A 276 -7.91 13.50 -18.25
C ARG A 276 -9.33 14.04 -18.15
N LEU A 277 -10.29 13.26 -18.64
CA LEU A 277 -11.71 13.63 -18.68
C LEU A 277 -12.40 13.51 -17.32
N LYS A 278 -11.81 12.76 -16.37
CA LYS A 278 -12.38 12.56 -15.03
C LYS A 278 -11.88 13.59 -14.01
N SER A 279 -10.70 14.15 -14.19
CA SER A 279 -10.18 15.13 -13.24
C SER A 279 -9.16 16.09 -13.85
N ASN A 280 -9.42 17.39 -13.68
CA ASN A 280 -8.45 18.42 -14.01
C ASN A 280 -7.33 18.55 -12.95
N ASN A 281 -7.51 17.94 -11.76
CA ASN A 281 -6.69 18.17 -10.56
C ASN A 281 -5.73 17.02 -10.21
N ILE A 282 -5.47 16.13 -11.17
CA ILE A 282 -4.61 14.95 -10.98
C ILE A 282 -3.24 15.33 -10.39
N PHE A 283 -2.66 16.47 -10.79
CA PHE A 283 -1.37 16.92 -10.26
C PHE A 283 -1.43 17.16 -8.76
N SER A 284 -2.36 18.01 -8.30
CA SER A 284 -2.49 18.36 -6.89
C SER A 284 -2.86 17.16 -6.03
N PHE A 285 -3.76 16.30 -6.52
CA PHE A 285 -4.10 15.06 -5.83
C PHE A 285 -2.89 14.15 -5.64
N LEU A 286 -2.13 13.92 -6.72
CA LEU A 286 -0.90 13.12 -6.66
C LEU A 286 0.16 13.77 -5.77
N ALA A 287 0.30 15.10 -5.80
CA ALA A 287 1.26 15.82 -4.97
C ALA A 287 0.96 15.62 -3.48
N CYS A 288 -0.30 15.72 -3.06
CA CYS A 288 -0.70 15.45 -1.67
C CYS A 288 -0.39 14.01 -1.25
N GLN A 289 -0.58 13.04 -2.14
CA GLN A 289 -0.22 11.63 -1.90
C GLN A 289 1.28 11.44 -1.73
N TYR A 290 2.10 12.09 -2.55
CA TYR A 290 3.56 11.97 -2.46
C TYR A 290 4.14 12.74 -1.27
N ILE A 291 3.49 13.81 -0.83
CA ILE A 291 3.82 14.43 0.47
C ILE A 291 3.59 13.41 1.60
N ALA A 292 2.48 12.67 1.59
CA ALA A 292 2.23 11.64 2.60
C ALA A 292 3.27 10.50 2.55
N ILE A 293 3.66 10.03 1.35
CA ILE A 293 4.76 9.07 1.17
C ILE A 293 6.04 9.61 1.78
N LEU A 294 6.45 10.83 1.41
CA LEU A 294 7.68 11.44 1.89
C LEU A 294 7.69 11.56 3.42
N LEU A 295 6.60 12.00 4.04
CA LEU A 295 6.49 12.10 5.50
C LEU A 295 6.68 10.74 6.19
N ILE A 296 6.10 9.66 5.65
CA ILE A 296 6.31 8.31 6.19
C ILE A 296 7.75 7.84 5.96
N CYS A 297 8.32 8.09 4.78
CA CYS A 297 9.71 7.73 4.47
C CYS A 297 10.73 8.40 5.40
N LEU A 298 10.38 9.52 6.05
CA LEU A 298 11.24 10.16 7.06
C LEU A 298 11.35 9.33 8.34
N ILE A 299 10.35 8.52 8.66
CA ILE A 299 10.20 7.80 9.94
C ILE A 299 10.11 6.27 9.79
N ALA A 300 10.22 5.75 8.56
CA ALA A 300 10.11 4.32 8.25
C ALA A 300 10.93 3.97 7.01
N VAL A 301 11.42 2.72 6.95
CA VAL A 301 12.35 2.22 5.91
C VAL A 301 11.70 1.38 4.81
N ASP A 302 10.40 1.09 4.94
CA ASP A 302 9.64 0.23 4.02
C ASP A 302 9.16 0.99 2.77
N TYR A 303 10.08 1.65 2.06
CA TYR A 303 9.73 2.59 0.98
C TYR A 303 8.86 1.97 -0.12
N VAL A 304 9.21 0.76 -0.59
CA VAL A 304 8.44 0.08 -1.67
C VAL A 304 6.98 -0.08 -1.31
N ARG A 305 6.72 -0.46 -0.06
CA ARG A 305 5.39 -0.67 0.50
C ARG A 305 4.55 0.60 0.38
N TRP A 306 5.12 1.74 0.77
CA TRP A 306 4.45 3.04 0.75
C TRP A 306 4.17 3.56 -0.65
N PHE A 307 5.12 3.38 -1.57
CA PHE A 307 4.90 3.72 -2.99
C PHE A 307 3.78 2.87 -3.59
N TRP A 308 3.80 1.56 -3.39
CA TRP A 308 2.76 0.67 -3.91
C TRP A 308 1.37 1.00 -3.34
N LEU A 309 1.26 1.09 -2.01
CA LEU A 309 -0.01 1.37 -1.33
C LEU A 309 -0.61 2.70 -1.79
N SER A 310 0.18 3.78 -1.79
CA SER A 310 -0.29 5.11 -2.21
C SER A 310 -0.68 5.15 -3.70
N ASN A 311 0.12 4.54 -4.59
CA ASN A 311 -0.16 4.57 -6.02
C ASN A 311 -1.39 3.74 -6.39
N ILE A 312 -1.62 2.59 -5.74
CA ILE A 312 -2.82 1.77 -5.93
C ILE A 312 -4.07 2.50 -5.41
N ILE A 313 -4.01 3.09 -4.21
CA ILE A 313 -5.12 3.89 -3.65
C ILE A 313 -5.44 5.06 -4.58
N THR A 314 -4.42 5.77 -5.07
CA THR A 314 -4.57 6.87 -6.02
C THR A 314 -5.28 6.43 -7.30
N LEU A 315 -4.86 5.30 -7.88
CA LEU A 315 -5.45 4.74 -9.10
C LEU A 315 -6.94 4.43 -8.89
N PHE A 316 -7.28 3.68 -7.86
CA PHE A 316 -8.65 3.28 -7.60
C PHE A 316 -9.56 4.45 -7.21
N THR A 317 -9.02 5.46 -6.53
CA THR A 317 -9.75 6.70 -6.26
C THR A 317 -10.18 7.36 -7.57
N LEU A 318 -9.27 7.52 -8.53
CA LEU A 318 -9.59 8.16 -9.82
C LEU A 318 -10.47 7.30 -10.73
N VAL A 319 -10.45 5.98 -10.57
CA VAL A 319 -11.39 5.07 -11.22
C VAL A 319 -12.82 5.34 -10.74
N GLN A 320 -13.01 5.44 -9.41
CA GLN A 320 -14.31 5.51 -8.76
C GLN A 320 -14.93 6.92 -8.69
N VAL A 321 -14.15 7.98 -8.92
CA VAL A 321 -14.66 9.36 -8.85
C VAL A 321 -15.24 9.83 -10.18
N ASN A 322 -16.41 10.47 -10.11
CA ASN A 322 -17.11 11.07 -11.25
C ASN A 322 -16.44 12.36 -11.75
N SER A 323 -16.56 12.61 -13.06
CA SER A 323 -15.85 13.66 -13.81
C SER A 323 -16.11 15.11 -13.39
N SER A 324 -17.18 15.37 -12.63
CA SER A 324 -17.55 16.72 -12.20
C SER A 324 -16.84 17.20 -10.92
N ASN A 325 -16.03 16.35 -10.28
CA ASN A 325 -15.49 16.63 -8.96
C ASN A 325 -14.08 17.25 -9.04
N SER A 326 -13.98 18.57 -8.86
CA SER A 326 -12.71 19.29 -8.70
C SER A 326 -12.46 19.63 -7.22
N PHE A 327 -11.36 19.12 -6.64
CA PHE A 327 -10.93 19.43 -5.27
C PHE A 327 -9.98 20.64 -5.17
N PHE A 328 -9.14 20.85 -6.19
CA PHE A 328 -8.15 21.93 -6.30
C PHE A 328 -8.44 22.84 -7.51
N LYS A 329 -7.73 23.98 -7.60
CA LYS A 329 -7.69 24.76 -8.83
C LYS A 329 -6.91 23.98 -9.88
N SER A 330 -7.46 23.85 -11.08
CA SER A 330 -6.85 23.03 -12.12
C SER A 330 -5.56 23.63 -12.64
N ILE A 331 -4.48 22.87 -12.57
CA ILE A 331 -3.26 23.11 -13.34
C ILE A 331 -3.39 22.31 -14.63
N ASN A 332 -3.65 23.00 -15.74
CA ASN A 332 -3.84 22.35 -17.03
C ASN A 332 -2.49 22.16 -17.73
N ILE A 333 -1.83 21.02 -17.44
CA ILE A 333 -0.59 20.62 -18.10
C ILE A 333 -0.94 19.67 -19.24
N SER A 334 -0.69 20.09 -20.48
CA SER A 334 -0.78 19.21 -21.65
C SER A 334 0.46 18.33 -21.75
N ILE A 335 0.28 17.01 -21.84
CA ILE A 335 1.38 16.06 -22.00
C ILE A 335 1.46 15.62 -23.46
N PRO A 336 2.60 15.83 -24.15
CA PRO A 336 2.77 15.39 -25.52
C PRO A 336 2.65 13.87 -25.67
N ALA A 337 2.08 13.40 -26.80
CA ALA A 337 1.91 11.97 -27.06
C ALA A 337 3.24 11.19 -27.06
N LYS A 338 4.33 11.82 -27.51
CA LYS A 338 5.69 11.24 -27.47
C LYS A 338 6.14 10.95 -26.04
N VAL A 339 5.85 11.84 -25.08
CA VAL A 339 6.17 11.65 -23.65
C VAL A 339 5.35 10.50 -23.07
N CYS A 340 4.06 10.40 -23.41
CA CYS A 340 3.22 9.28 -23.01
C CYS A 340 3.72 7.93 -23.56
N ALA A 341 4.27 7.90 -24.77
CA ALA A 341 4.88 6.69 -25.34
C ALA A 341 6.20 6.34 -24.62
N LEU A 342 7.05 7.34 -24.37
CA LEU A 342 8.32 7.17 -23.68
C LEU A 342 8.16 6.65 -22.24
N ASN A 343 7.11 7.10 -21.54
CA ASN A 343 6.82 6.70 -20.17
C ASN A 343 6.71 5.17 -20.00
N LYS A 344 6.24 4.45 -21.02
CA LYS A 344 6.14 2.98 -21.00
C LYS A 344 7.50 2.30 -20.86
N TYR A 345 8.54 2.94 -21.39
CA TYR A 345 9.92 2.45 -21.32
C TYR A 345 10.61 2.92 -20.05
N ILE A 346 10.43 4.19 -19.66
CA ILE A 346 11.03 4.77 -18.45
C ILE A 346 10.72 3.91 -17.22
N ILE A 347 9.47 3.46 -17.08
CA ILE A 347 9.03 2.65 -15.93
C ILE A 347 9.84 1.35 -15.77
N LEU A 348 10.36 0.78 -16.85
CA LEU A 348 11.16 -0.45 -16.80
C LEU A 348 12.54 -0.24 -16.17
N PHE A 349 13.01 1.01 -16.09
CA PHE A 349 14.29 1.41 -15.53
C PHE A 349 14.17 2.11 -14.17
N ILE A 350 12.95 2.29 -13.67
CA ILE A 350 12.74 2.81 -12.32
C ILE A 350 12.88 1.63 -11.35
N GLY A 351 13.96 1.61 -10.58
CA GLY A 351 14.10 0.74 -9.40
C GLY A 351 13.54 1.40 -8.15
N LEU A 352 13.38 0.63 -7.06
CA LEU A 352 13.07 1.16 -5.75
C LEU A 352 13.91 0.46 -4.67
N PRO A 353 14.52 1.20 -3.73
CA PRO A 353 15.27 0.61 -2.62
C PRO A 353 14.42 -0.30 -1.74
N LEU A 354 15.02 -1.36 -1.21
CA LEU A 354 14.37 -2.31 -0.31
C LEU A 354 14.93 -2.17 1.11
N GLY A 355 14.05 -2.15 2.10
CA GLY A 355 14.39 -2.34 3.52
C GLY A 355 15.50 -1.44 4.06
N GLY A 356 15.38 -0.11 3.89
CA GLY A 356 16.33 0.86 4.47
C GLY A 356 17.73 0.88 3.84
N SER A 357 18.04 -0.07 2.97
CA SER A 357 19.26 -0.08 2.19
C SER A 357 19.04 0.60 0.84
N TRP A 358 19.80 1.67 0.59
CA TRP A 358 19.81 2.40 -0.67
C TRP A 358 21.19 2.23 -1.30
N SER A 359 21.37 1.16 -2.08
CA SER A 359 22.57 0.96 -2.88
C SER A 359 22.24 0.96 -4.38
N PRO A 360 23.16 1.41 -5.26
CA PRO A 360 22.99 1.29 -6.70
C PRO A 360 22.68 -0.15 -7.13
N THR A 361 23.29 -1.13 -6.48
CA THR A 361 23.05 -2.56 -6.70
C THR A 361 21.60 -2.93 -6.44
N GLN A 362 21.02 -2.55 -5.30
CA GLN A 362 19.61 -2.82 -4.99
C GLN A 362 18.66 -2.08 -5.92
N PHE A 363 18.97 -0.82 -6.24
CA PHE A 363 18.21 -0.07 -7.23
C PHE A 363 18.16 -0.82 -8.57
N ILE A 364 19.30 -1.31 -9.08
CA ILE A 364 19.35 -2.10 -10.32
C ILE A 364 18.57 -3.41 -10.19
N HIS A 365 18.74 -4.13 -9.08
CA HIS A 365 18.04 -5.40 -8.86
C HIS A 365 16.52 -5.26 -8.88
N THR A 366 16.02 -4.11 -8.43
CA THR A 366 14.59 -3.82 -8.33
C THR A 366 14.00 -3.22 -9.61
N MET A 367 14.82 -2.98 -10.63
CA MET A 367 14.32 -2.54 -11.92
C MET A 367 13.55 -3.68 -12.60
N PRO A 368 12.37 -3.40 -13.19
CA PRO A 368 11.65 -4.39 -13.98
C PRO A 368 12.49 -5.01 -15.10
N ILE A 369 13.38 -4.24 -15.73
CA ILE A 369 14.26 -4.77 -16.78
C ILE A 369 15.26 -5.82 -16.28
N LYS A 370 15.70 -5.74 -15.02
CA LYS A 370 16.61 -6.71 -14.43
C LYS A 370 15.92 -8.05 -14.23
N HIS A 371 14.65 -8.05 -13.79
CA HIS A 371 13.85 -9.28 -13.71
C HIS A 371 13.68 -9.95 -15.08
N LEU A 372 13.48 -9.17 -16.15
CA LEU A 372 13.42 -9.70 -17.51
C LEU A 372 14.73 -10.34 -17.95
N PHE A 373 15.86 -9.70 -17.65
CA PHE A 373 17.18 -10.24 -17.95
C PHE A 373 17.46 -11.54 -17.18
N ASP A 374 17.16 -11.57 -15.87
CA ASP A 374 17.37 -12.74 -15.03
C ASP A 374 16.49 -13.92 -15.46
N PHE A 375 15.26 -13.65 -15.89
CA PHE A 375 14.39 -14.66 -16.46
C PHE A 375 14.94 -15.25 -17.77
N GLY A 376 15.42 -14.40 -18.69
CA GLY A 376 16.04 -14.85 -19.94
C GLY A 376 17.24 -15.76 -19.69
N ASN A 377 18.10 -15.39 -18.74
CA ASN A 377 19.25 -16.22 -18.35
C ASN A 377 18.83 -17.58 -17.78
N ARG A 378 17.81 -17.61 -16.92
CA ARG A 378 17.29 -18.88 -16.38
C ARG A 378 16.78 -19.80 -17.49
N ILE A 379 16.02 -19.25 -18.45
CA ILE A 379 15.56 -20.03 -19.60
C ILE A 379 16.74 -20.60 -20.37
N LEU A 380 17.74 -19.78 -20.70
CA LEU A 380 18.91 -20.25 -21.44
C LEU A 380 19.62 -21.39 -20.72
N LEU A 381 19.76 -21.29 -19.39
CA LEU A 381 20.36 -22.34 -18.55
C LEU A 381 19.54 -23.64 -18.49
N TYR A 382 18.22 -23.60 -18.73
CA TYR A 382 17.40 -24.80 -18.81
C TYR A 382 17.51 -25.51 -20.16
N PHE A 383 17.96 -24.81 -21.21
CA PHE A 383 18.09 -25.34 -22.56
C PHE A 383 19.54 -25.58 -23.01
N SER A 384 20.52 -25.19 -22.19
CA SER A 384 21.94 -25.56 -22.29
C SER A 384 22.24 -26.78 -21.43
#